data_AF-A0A1A8N0E2-F1
#
_entry.id   AF-A0A1A8N0E2-F1
#
_cell.length_a   1.000
_cell.length_b   1.000
_cell.length_c   1.000
_cell.angle_alpha   90.00
_cell.angle_beta   90.00
_cell.angle_gamma   90.00
#
_symmetry.space_group_name_H-M   'P 1'
#
loop_
_entity.id
_entity.type
_entity.pdbx_description
1 polymer ?
#
loop_
_entity_poly.entity_id
_entity_poly.type
_entity_poly.pdbx_seq_one_letter_code
_entity_poly.pdbx_strand_id
1 'polypeptide(L)'
;MLTAPVPSATRFFGSGSTGLYWSPAADGSVMEIALVSFENGGAKGSGGGGDESHRNALDVPQSSFGPREEFAKELNTRGRPQQQRSPWRINDMNNTFSCSENAMDALLRADHSPHLFDEDMLDMDMDTDSNERVLINIAGLRYETQLGTLNQFPDTLLGDPAKRIKYFDPLRNEYFFDRNRPSFDGILYFYQSGGKIRRPVNVSIDVFADEIRFYQLGEEAMERFREDEGFIKEEEKPLPQNEFQKQVWLIFEYPESSSPARGIAIVSVIVITISIITFCLETLPEFRDERELPVSSRLDNSTAPRSSLTFTDPFFIIETTCVIWFTFELFVRFFACPSKSEFSKTIMNIIDIMAIMPYFITVGTELAEQGQEHQNGQQAMSLAILRVIRLVRVFRIFKLSRHSKGLQILGQTLKASMRELGLLIFFLFIGVILFSSAVYFAEADEPESHFSSIPDAFWWAVVTMTTVGYGDMRPVTVGGKIVGSLCAIAGVLTIALPVPVIVSNFNYFYH
;
A
#
# COMPACT_ATOMS: atom_id res chain seq x y z
N MET A 1 -67.91 -27.06 -15.57
CA MET A 1 -68.21 -26.57 -14.20
C MET A 1 -66.92 -26.00 -13.64
N LEU A 2 -66.98 -24.72 -13.26
CA LEU A 2 -65.99 -23.93 -12.52
C LEU A 2 -64.63 -23.63 -13.17
N THR A 3 -64.73 -22.73 -14.14
CA THR A 3 -63.77 -21.65 -14.43
C THR A 3 -63.71 -20.62 -13.30
N ALA A 4 -62.52 -20.18 -12.90
CA ALA A 4 -62.26 -18.90 -12.23
C ALA A 4 -60.84 -18.39 -12.60
N PRO A 5 -60.61 -17.06 -12.61
CA PRO A 5 -59.89 -16.41 -13.71
C PRO A 5 -58.46 -15.94 -13.38
N VAL A 6 -57.68 -15.78 -14.45
CA VAL A 6 -56.42 -15.04 -14.49
C VAL A 6 -56.72 -13.53 -14.44
N PRO A 7 -56.10 -12.74 -13.53
CA PRO A 7 -56.03 -11.31 -13.70
C PRO A 7 -54.76 -10.93 -14.47
N SER A 8 -55.00 -10.27 -15.60
CA SER A 8 -54.09 -9.54 -16.45
C SER A 8 -53.22 -8.53 -15.70
N ALA A 9 -51.89 -8.67 -15.79
CA ALA A 9 -50.95 -7.61 -15.47
C ALA A 9 -50.80 -6.67 -16.68
N THR A 10 -51.38 -5.49 -16.56
CA THR A 10 -51.22 -4.36 -17.47
C THR A 10 -49.76 -3.87 -17.43
N ARG A 11 -49.11 -3.82 -18.59
CA ARG A 11 -47.81 -3.17 -18.80
C ARG A 11 -47.93 -1.65 -18.58
N PHE A 12 -47.03 -1.08 -17.78
CA PHE A 12 -46.51 0.26 -18.01
C PHE A 12 -44.99 0.26 -17.84
N PHE A 13 -44.33 0.89 -18.81
CA PHE A 13 -42.88 0.95 -19.03
C PHE A 13 -42.17 1.82 -17.98
N GLY A 14 -40.96 1.39 -17.60
CA GLY A 14 -39.98 2.13 -16.82
C GLY A 14 -38.60 1.48 -16.97
N SER A 15 -37.94 1.79 -18.08
CA SER A 15 -36.65 1.28 -18.57
C SER A 15 -35.48 1.55 -17.61
N GLY A 16 -34.62 0.55 -17.39
CA GLY A 16 -33.26 0.77 -16.86
C GLY A 16 -32.58 -0.42 -16.20
N SER A 17 -32.56 -1.61 -16.80
CA SER A 17 -31.69 -2.71 -16.34
C SER A 17 -30.82 -3.18 -17.49
N THR A 18 -29.52 -2.91 -17.36
CA THR A 18 -28.43 -3.40 -18.21
C THR A 18 -28.39 -4.92 -18.18
N GLY A 19 -28.78 -5.55 -19.29
CA GLY A 19 -28.61 -6.99 -19.52
C GLY A 19 -27.29 -7.25 -20.25
N LEU A 20 -26.44 -8.11 -19.68
CA LEU A 20 -25.29 -8.70 -20.36
C LEU A 20 -25.80 -9.70 -21.41
N TYR A 21 -25.63 -9.40 -22.68
CA TYR A 21 -25.83 -10.36 -23.77
C TYR A 21 -24.51 -11.05 -24.11
N TRP A 22 -24.49 -12.38 -23.99
CA TRP A 22 -23.44 -13.24 -24.54
C TRP A 22 -23.86 -13.65 -25.95
N SER A 23 -23.00 -13.39 -26.94
CA SER A 23 -23.11 -13.98 -28.28
C SER A 23 -21.82 -14.73 -28.57
N PRO A 24 -21.86 -15.98 -29.08
CA PRO A 24 -20.66 -16.74 -29.36
C PRO A 24 -20.04 -16.25 -30.66
N ALA A 25 -18.86 -15.64 -30.59
CA ALA A 25 -18.02 -15.40 -31.77
C ALA A 25 -17.14 -16.63 -32.01
N ALA A 26 -17.45 -17.35 -33.09
CA ALA A 26 -16.58 -18.34 -33.67
C ALA A 26 -15.47 -17.63 -34.48
N ASP A 27 -14.38 -17.26 -33.82
CA ASP A 27 -13.02 -17.49 -34.33
C ASP A 27 -12.01 -17.00 -33.30
N GLY A 28 -10.97 -17.80 -33.05
CA GLY A 28 -9.93 -17.49 -32.07
C GLY A 28 -9.07 -16.32 -32.53
N SER A 29 -9.20 -15.16 -31.88
CA SER A 29 -8.17 -14.12 -31.87
C SER A 29 -8.30 -13.20 -30.66
N VAL A 30 -7.14 -12.72 -30.23
CA VAL A 30 -6.77 -12.02 -28.98
C VAL A 30 -7.67 -10.80 -28.66
N MET A 31 -8.07 -10.64 -27.38
CA MET A 31 -8.74 -9.43 -26.88
C MET A 31 -7.72 -8.34 -26.58
N GLU A 32 -7.80 -7.23 -27.30
CA GLU A 32 -7.12 -5.97 -27.02
C GLU A 32 -8.15 -4.99 -26.42
N ILE A 33 -7.87 -4.46 -25.22
CA ILE A 33 -8.74 -3.46 -24.56
C ILE A 33 -8.30 -2.07 -25.03
N ALA A 34 -9.05 -1.47 -25.95
CA ALA A 34 -8.89 -0.07 -26.32
C ALA A 34 -9.79 0.82 -25.43
N LEU A 35 -9.17 1.70 -24.65
CA LEU A 35 -9.84 2.80 -23.95
C LEU A 35 -10.09 3.95 -24.94
N VAL A 36 -11.36 4.25 -25.25
CA VAL A 36 -11.73 5.46 -26.01
C VAL A 36 -12.38 6.45 -25.05
N SER A 37 -11.73 7.61 -24.87
CA SER A 37 -12.31 8.79 -24.22
C SER A 37 -13.31 9.47 -25.16
N PHE A 38 -14.46 9.89 -24.63
CA PHE A 38 -15.40 10.76 -25.34
C PHE A 38 -15.49 12.10 -24.63
N GLU A 39 -14.98 13.15 -25.28
CA GLU A 39 -15.35 14.55 -25.01
C GLU A 39 -16.21 15.08 -26.17
N ASN A 40 -17.36 15.63 -25.78
CA ASN A 40 -18.25 16.62 -26.39
C ASN A 40 -18.43 16.74 -27.92
N GLY A 41 -19.70 16.73 -28.33
CA GLY A 41 -20.15 17.24 -29.63
C GLY A 41 -21.63 17.59 -29.64
N GLY A 42 -21.94 18.83 -29.26
CA GLY A 42 -23.29 19.41 -29.32
C GLY A 42 -23.85 19.52 -30.74
N ALA A 43 -25.17 19.34 -30.83
CA ALA A 43 -25.93 19.31 -32.08
C ALA A 43 -25.97 20.69 -32.78
N LYS A 44 -25.63 20.70 -34.08
CA LYS A 44 -25.89 21.80 -35.01
C LYS A 44 -27.37 21.82 -35.42
N GLY A 45 -28.07 22.90 -35.10
CA GLY A 45 -29.32 23.31 -35.74
C GLY A 45 -29.03 24.26 -36.90
N SER A 46 -29.60 23.98 -38.06
CA SER A 46 -29.53 24.77 -39.29
C SER A 46 -30.72 25.75 -39.36
N GLY A 47 -30.50 26.98 -39.83
CA GLY A 47 -31.59 27.84 -40.31
C GLY A 47 -31.36 29.35 -40.23
N GLY A 48 -30.99 29.95 -41.37
CA GLY A 48 -31.71 31.12 -41.91
C GLY A 48 -31.26 32.55 -41.52
N GLY A 49 -30.56 33.20 -42.46
CA GLY A 49 -30.96 34.49 -43.05
C GLY A 49 -30.61 35.81 -42.34
N GLY A 50 -30.06 36.76 -43.12
CA GLY A 50 -30.30 38.21 -42.93
C GLY A 50 -29.09 39.10 -42.65
N ASP A 51 -28.55 39.68 -43.73
CA ASP A 51 -28.22 41.10 -43.96
C ASP A 51 -27.36 42.00 -43.02
N GLU A 52 -26.57 42.83 -43.74
CA GLU A 52 -26.14 44.22 -43.49
C GLU A 52 -24.94 44.58 -42.56
N SER A 53 -23.82 44.92 -43.23
CA SER A 53 -23.21 46.27 -43.35
C SER A 53 -23.00 47.21 -42.13
N HIS A 54 -21.75 47.69 -42.02
CA HIS A 54 -21.25 49.02 -41.55
C HIS A 54 -20.87 49.32 -40.06
N ARG A 55 -19.54 49.51 -39.88
CA ARG A 55 -18.77 50.63 -39.25
C ARG A 55 -18.93 51.06 -37.76
N ASN A 56 -17.76 51.03 -37.09
CA ASN A 56 -17.08 52.01 -36.21
C ASN A 56 -17.62 52.49 -34.83
N ALA A 57 -16.77 52.24 -33.81
CA ALA A 57 -16.15 53.15 -32.82
C ALA A 57 -16.83 53.52 -31.46
N LEU A 58 -15.95 53.57 -30.43
CA LEU A 58 -16.03 54.13 -29.06
C LEU A 58 -16.83 53.26 -28.04
N ASP A 59 -16.36 52.91 -26.84
CA ASP A 59 -15.67 53.72 -25.81
C ASP A 59 -14.77 52.90 -24.86
N VAL A 60 -13.82 53.60 -24.22
CA VAL A 60 -12.89 53.17 -23.16
C VAL A 60 -13.47 53.62 -21.79
N PRO A 61 -13.06 53.04 -20.64
CA PRO A 61 -12.09 53.75 -19.79
C PRO A 61 -10.95 52.89 -19.22
N GLN A 62 -9.80 53.55 -19.07
CA GLN A 62 -8.55 53.13 -18.44
C GLN A 62 -8.51 53.43 -16.92
N SER A 63 -7.59 52.77 -16.21
CA SER A 63 -6.49 53.32 -15.35
C SER A 63 -6.07 52.23 -14.35
N SER A 64 -4.86 51.69 -14.23
CA SER A 64 -3.44 52.05 -14.43
C SER A 64 -2.75 52.75 -13.25
N PHE A 65 -1.61 52.14 -12.85
CA PHE A 65 -0.47 52.60 -12.02
C PHE A 65 -0.48 52.45 -10.47
N GLY A 66 0.53 51.73 -9.94
CA GLY A 66 1.02 51.77 -8.53
C GLY A 66 2.03 52.91 -8.29
N PRO A 67 3.08 52.84 -7.44
CA PRO A 67 3.44 51.91 -6.33
C PRO A 67 3.96 52.62 -5.02
N ARG A 68 4.38 51.81 -4.01
CA ARG A 68 5.54 52.00 -3.07
C ARG A 68 5.38 52.64 -1.66
N GLU A 69 6.04 51.96 -0.69
CA GLU A 69 6.82 52.40 0.51
C GLU A 69 6.20 52.67 1.91
N GLU A 70 6.81 51.98 2.90
CA GLU A 70 7.19 52.32 4.30
C GLU A 70 6.20 52.97 5.30
N PHE A 71 6.10 52.40 6.51
CA PHE A 71 6.36 53.13 7.78
C PHE A 71 6.39 52.19 9.01
N ALA A 72 7.42 52.37 9.85
CA ALA A 72 7.60 51.77 11.17
C ALA A 72 7.45 52.83 12.29
N LYS A 73 7.23 52.35 13.53
CA LYS A 73 7.39 52.94 14.90
C LYS A 73 6.08 53.00 15.71
N GLU A 74 5.89 52.27 16.83
CA GLU A 74 6.60 52.15 18.13
C GLU A 74 6.04 53.10 19.21
N LEU A 75 5.49 52.55 20.32
CA LEU A 75 5.69 52.97 21.74
C LEU A 75 4.76 52.27 22.76
N ASN A 76 5.30 51.23 23.41
CA ASN A 76 5.52 51.02 24.86
C ASN A 76 4.55 51.60 25.92
N THR A 77 4.12 50.78 26.92
CA THR A 77 4.53 50.89 28.36
C THR A 77 3.88 49.89 29.35
N ARG A 78 4.76 49.26 30.17
CA ARG A 78 4.68 48.81 31.60
C ARG A 78 3.61 47.77 32.06
N GLY A 79 3.90 46.75 32.89
CA GLY A 79 5.09 46.36 33.66
C GLY A 79 4.90 44.99 34.37
N ARG A 80 6.00 44.34 34.79
CA ARG A 80 6.05 43.10 35.62
C ARG A 80 6.20 43.44 37.12
N PRO A 81 6.14 42.45 38.05
CA PRO A 81 7.39 41.78 38.48
C PRO A 81 7.31 40.28 38.88
N GLN A 82 8.47 39.59 38.67
CA GLN A 82 9.15 38.51 39.45
C GLN A 82 8.44 37.16 39.75
N GLN A 83 9.07 35.98 39.84
CA GLN A 83 10.45 35.49 40.13
C GLN A 83 10.46 34.00 39.67
N GLN A 84 11.50 33.41 39.07
CA GLN A 84 12.73 32.93 39.72
C GLN A 84 13.74 32.51 38.64
N ARG A 85 15.02 32.77 38.88
CA ARG A 85 16.16 32.45 37.99
C ARG A 85 17.30 31.94 38.88
N SER A 86 18.22 31.20 38.24
CA SER A 86 19.69 31.19 38.48
C SER A 86 20.22 30.12 39.47
N PRO A 87 21.55 29.81 39.54
CA PRO A 87 22.58 29.74 38.46
C PRO A 87 23.89 28.91 38.73
N TRP A 88 24.78 28.96 37.73
CA TRP A 88 26.27 28.99 37.77
C TRP A 88 27.13 27.71 37.83
N ARG A 89 28.31 27.91 37.23
CA ARG A 89 29.47 27.05 36.94
C ARG A 89 30.59 27.43 37.94
N ILE A 90 31.59 26.54 38.09
CA ILE A 90 33.00 26.74 38.52
C ILE A 90 33.39 26.29 39.96
N ASN A 91 34.39 25.39 40.03
CA ASN A 91 35.67 25.47 40.79
C ASN A 91 36.54 24.27 40.34
N ASP A 92 37.74 24.42 39.78
CA ASP A 92 39.05 24.88 40.33
C ASP A 92 39.77 23.78 41.15
N MET A 93 40.84 23.16 40.63
CA MET A 93 42.29 23.48 40.78
C MET A 93 42.97 22.86 42.02
N ASN A 94 44.00 22.03 41.79
CA ASN A 94 45.41 22.19 42.24
C ASN A 94 46.16 20.90 42.65
N ASN A 95 47.30 20.68 41.98
CA ASN A 95 48.62 20.21 42.48
C ASN A 95 49.58 20.25 41.26
N THR A 96 50.43 21.24 40.97
CA THR A 96 51.59 21.91 41.63
C THR A 96 52.90 21.10 41.71
N PHE A 97 53.99 21.78 41.27
CA PHE A 97 55.45 21.46 41.17
C PHE A 97 55.90 20.78 39.86
N SER A 98 56.86 21.28 39.06
CA SER A 98 57.95 22.27 39.25
C SER A 98 58.66 22.64 37.92
N CYS A 99 59.22 23.88 37.84
CA CYS A 99 60.35 24.41 37.02
C CYS A 99 60.36 24.23 35.47
N SER A 100 60.79 25.17 34.63
CA SER A 100 61.61 26.39 34.79
C SER A 100 61.28 27.42 33.70
N GLU A 101 61.27 28.68 34.14
CA GLU A 101 61.71 29.94 33.52
C GLU A 101 61.28 30.28 32.07
N ASN A 102 60.39 31.26 31.86
CA ASN A 102 60.59 32.72 31.94
C ASN A 102 61.73 33.24 31.04
N ALA A 103 61.60 34.35 30.35
CA ALA A 103 60.49 35.24 30.02
C ALA A 103 61.09 36.34 29.15
N MET A 104 60.18 37.07 28.50
CA MET A 104 60.30 38.49 28.22
C MET A 104 61.09 38.93 27.00
N ASP A 105 60.44 39.88 26.31
CA ASP A 105 61.02 40.85 25.41
C ASP A 105 61.44 40.28 24.06
N ALA A 106 60.50 40.02 23.14
CA ALA A 106 59.71 41.07 22.51
C ALA A 106 60.53 42.36 22.31
N LEU A 107 60.79 42.62 21.02
CA LEU A 107 61.03 43.94 20.44
C LEU A 107 62.47 44.49 20.54
N LEU A 108 63.03 44.66 19.33
CA LEU A 108 63.98 45.71 18.94
C LEU A 108 65.48 45.39 19.13
N ARG A 109 66.07 44.87 18.05
CA ARG A 109 67.34 45.32 17.40
C ARG A 109 67.70 44.28 16.33
N ALA A 110 67.58 44.57 15.04
CA ALA A 110 68.43 45.42 14.20
C ALA A 110 69.31 44.54 13.28
N ASP A 111 69.14 44.77 11.97
CA ASP A 111 70.10 44.65 10.85
C ASP A 111 71.04 43.44 10.74
N HIS A 112 70.80 42.60 9.71
CA HIS A 112 71.66 42.39 8.52
C HIS A 112 71.34 41.04 7.83
N SER A 113 71.23 41.05 6.49
CA SER A 113 71.07 39.91 5.56
C SER A 113 72.29 38.93 5.57
N PRO A 114 72.40 37.87 4.71
CA PRO A 114 71.44 37.21 3.80
C PRO A 114 71.47 35.65 3.84
N HIS A 115 70.60 35.01 3.03
CA HIS A 115 70.61 33.60 2.56
C HIS A 115 70.40 32.46 3.57
N LEU A 116 69.25 31.78 3.45
CA LEU A 116 69.18 30.32 3.49
C LEU A 116 67.86 29.83 2.84
N PHE A 117 68.03 28.80 2.03
CA PHE A 117 67.14 28.26 1.01
C PHE A 117 65.99 27.41 1.57
N ASP A 118 64.85 27.46 0.87
CA ASP A 118 63.90 26.39 0.53
C ASP A 118 63.52 25.36 1.63
N GLU A 119 62.44 25.64 2.38
CA GLU A 119 61.52 24.59 2.90
C GLU A 119 60.04 25.05 2.99
N ASP A 120 59.74 26.35 2.91
CA ASP A 120 58.35 26.87 3.02
C ASP A 120 57.54 26.85 1.69
N MET A 121 58.06 26.23 0.62
CA MET A 121 57.43 26.28 -0.72
C MET A 121 56.69 24.99 -1.13
N LEU A 122 56.42 24.07 -0.19
CA LEU A 122 55.69 22.82 -0.48
C LEU A 122 54.30 22.74 0.16
N ASP A 123 53.98 23.60 1.13
CA ASP A 123 52.67 23.63 1.79
C ASP A 123 51.73 24.73 1.22
N MET A 124 52.18 25.54 0.25
CA MET A 124 51.37 26.59 -0.39
C MET A 124 50.67 26.16 -1.70
N ASP A 125 51.02 25.00 -2.27
CA ASP A 125 50.55 24.57 -3.60
C ASP A 125 49.37 23.58 -3.60
N MET A 126 48.98 23.03 -2.45
CA MET A 126 47.83 22.12 -2.37
C MET A 126 46.49 22.83 -2.12
N ASP A 127 46.49 23.97 -1.42
CA ASP A 127 45.27 24.72 -1.12
C ASP A 127 44.83 25.63 -2.30
N THR A 128 45.77 26.00 -3.17
CA THR A 128 45.54 26.86 -4.35
C THR A 128 44.78 26.15 -5.47
N ASP A 129 45.09 24.88 -5.73
CA ASP A 129 44.41 24.05 -6.77
C ASP A 129 42.95 23.75 -6.42
N SER A 130 42.63 23.65 -5.11
CA SER A 130 41.26 23.36 -4.66
C SER A 130 40.26 24.46 -4.98
N ASN A 131 40.73 25.72 -5.07
CA ASN A 131 39.91 26.90 -5.32
C ASN A 131 39.86 27.32 -6.80
N GLU A 132 40.54 26.58 -7.69
CA GLU A 132 40.51 26.85 -9.12
C GLU A 132 39.07 26.70 -9.65
N ARG A 133 38.61 27.65 -10.48
CA ARG A 133 37.25 27.65 -11.02
C ARG A 133 37.22 26.86 -12.32
N VAL A 134 36.26 25.95 -12.43
CA VAL A 134 36.02 25.11 -13.59
C VAL A 134 34.73 25.53 -14.28
N LEU A 135 34.82 25.82 -15.57
CA LEU A 135 33.68 26.11 -16.44
C LEU A 135 33.19 24.84 -17.14
N ILE A 136 31.89 24.57 -17.02
CA ILE A 136 31.23 23.43 -17.66
C ILE A 136 30.08 23.94 -18.52
N ASN A 137 30.15 23.70 -19.81
CA ASN A 137 29.16 24.13 -20.79
C ASN A 137 28.31 22.94 -21.24
N ILE A 138 27.02 22.96 -20.90
CA ILE A 138 26.04 21.94 -21.27
C ILE A 138 25.16 22.49 -22.39
N ALA A 139 25.43 22.08 -23.63
CA ALA A 139 24.71 22.51 -24.84
C ALA A 139 24.42 24.02 -24.88
N GLY A 140 25.41 24.83 -24.52
CA GLY A 140 25.35 26.30 -24.51
C GLY A 140 25.02 26.93 -23.15
N LEU A 141 24.56 26.17 -22.16
CA LEU A 141 24.34 26.64 -20.79
C LEU A 141 25.62 26.47 -19.96
N ARG A 142 26.18 27.59 -19.50
CA ARG A 142 27.42 27.58 -18.72
C ARG A 142 27.14 27.47 -17.23
N TYR A 143 27.84 26.55 -16.62
CA TYR A 143 27.93 26.32 -15.19
C TYR A 143 29.36 26.57 -14.74
N GLU A 144 29.50 26.95 -13.47
CA GLU A 144 30.79 27.23 -12.88
C GLU A 144 30.83 26.67 -11.45
N THR A 145 31.94 26.03 -11.11
CA THR A 145 32.17 25.44 -9.78
C THR A 145 33.65 25.46 -9.44
N GLN A 146 34.02 25.10 -8.22
CA GLN A 146 35.43 24.92 -7.85
C GLN A 146 35.90 23.50 -8.20
N LEU A 147 37.18 23.38 -8.57
CA LEU A 147 37.84 22.11 -8.84
C LEU A 147 37.79 21.19 -7.61
N GLY A 148 37.99 21.77 -6.41
CA GLY A 148 37.83 21.07 -5.14
C GLY A 148 36.44 20.46 -4.94
N THR A 149 35.38 21.06 -5.48
CA THR A 149 34.01 20.50 -5.43
C THR A 149 33.90 19.22 -6.26
N LEU A 150 34.51 19.18 -7.45
CA LEU A 150 34.49 18.00 -8.32
C LEU A 150 35.37 16.87 -7.76
N ASN A 151 36.53 17.23 -7.20
CA ASN A 151 37.49 16.30 -6.62
C ASN A 151 36.96 15.55 -5.38
N GLN A 152 35.82 15.98 -4.79
CA GLN A 152 35.14 15.22 -3.72
C GLN A 152 34.71 13.82 -4.15
N PHE A 153 34.47 13.61 -5.46
CA PHE A 153 34.02 12.34 -6.01
C PHE A 153 34.94 11.91 -7.16
N PRO A 154 36.17 11.44 -6.87
CA PRO A 154 37.19 11.19 -7.89
C PRO A 154 36.83 10.06 -8.88
N ASP A 155 35.92 9.16 -8.52
CA ASP A 155 35.52 8.05 -9.37
C ASP A 155 34.54 8.43 -10.49
N THR A 156 33.97 9.65 -10.45
CA THR A 156 32.97 10.10 -11.42
C THR A 156 33.61 10.68 -12.68
N LEU A 157 32.81 10.92 -13.72
CA LEU A 157 33.30 11.50 -14.97
C LEU A 157 33.94 12.89 -14.74
N LEU A 158 33.29 13.73 -13.93
CA LEU A 158 33.76 15.11 -13.68
C LEU A 158 34.81 15.18 -12.57
N GLY A 159 34.85 14.23 -11.64
CA GLY A 159 35.87 14.19 -10.59
C GLY A 159 37.21 13.64 -11.08
N ASP A 160 37.20 12.71 -12.05
CA ASP A 160 38.41 12.13 -12.63
C ASP A 160 39.00 13.03 -13.74
N PRO A 161 40.21 13.59 -13.57
CA PRO A 161 40.88 14.39 -14.61
C PRO A 161 41.03 13.65 -15.94
N ALA A 162 41.34 12.34 -15.91
CA ALA A 162 41.57 11.52 -17.10
C ALA A 162 40.27 11.23 -17.86
N LYS A 163 39.12 11.23 -17.18
CA LYS A 163 37.80 11.09 -17.84
C LYS A 163 37.33 12.40 -18.43
N ARG A 164 37.38 13.51 -17.67
CA ARG A 164 36.86 14.81 -18.12
C ARG A 164 37.70 15.48 -19.21
N ILE A 165 39.02 15.22 -19.28
CA ILE A 165 39.91 15.85 -20.28
C ILE A 165 39.45 15.66 -21.73
N LYS A 166 38.73 14.56 -22.01
CA LYS A 166 38.14 14.26 -23.32
C LYS A 166 37.10 15.29 -23.78
N TYR A 167 36.56 16.07 -22.85
CA TYR A 167 35.51 17.07 -23.09
C TYR A 167 36.04 18.51 -22.98
N PHE A 168 37.35 18.70 -22.77
CA PHE A 168 37.94 20.02 -22.59
C PHE A 168 38.15 20.75 -23.91
N ASP A 169 37.64 21.98 -24.02
CA ASP A 169 37.92 22.91 -25.11
C ASP A 169 39.02 23.91 -24.70
N PRO A 170 40.26 23.78 -25.22
CA PRO A 170 41.37 24.64 -24.84
C PRO A 170 41.24 26.08 -25.35
N LEU A 171 40.41 26.34 -26.38
CA LEU A 171 40.21 27.69 -26.91
C LEU A 171 39.29 28.52 -26.01
N ARG A 172 38.38 27.85 -25.30
CA ARG A 172 37.37 28.47 -24.44
C ARG A 172 37.62 28.25 -22.95
N ASN A 173 38.59 27.40 -22.61
CA ASN A 173 38.90 26.99 -21.25
C ASN A 173 37.66 26.46 -20.51
N GLU A 174 36.85 25.63 -21.17
CA GLU A 174 35.62 25.05 -20.63
C GLU A 174 35.49 23.57 -21.00
N TYR A 175 34.79 22.78 -20.18
CA TYR A 175 34.39 21.43 -20.54
C TYR A 175 33.03 21.46 -21.25
N PHE A 176 32.94 20.93 -22.47
CA PHE A 176 31.72 20.95 -23.27
C PHE A 176 31.03 19.59 -23.34
N PHE A 177 29.73 19.58 -23.04
CA PHE A 177 28.85 18.40 -23.14
C PHE A 177 27.60 18.74 -23.96
N ASP A 178 27.38 18.02 -25.05
CA ASP A 178 26.16 18.12 -25.86
C ASP A 178 25.05 17.23 -25.28
N ARG A 179 24.49 17.64 -24.13
CA ARG A 179 23.58 16.83 -23.30
C ARG A 179 22.38 17.62 -22.78
N ASN A 180 21.51 16.93 -22.03
CA ASN A 180 20.29 17.51 -21.47
C ASN A 180 20.61 18.64 -20.48
N ARG A 181 20.24 19.86 -20.85
CA ARG A 181 20.58 21.08 -20.07
C ARG A 181 19.92 21.11 -18.69
N PRO A 182 18.60 20.84 -18.57
CA PRO A 182 17.94 20.91 -17.26
C PRO A 182 18.45 19.87 -16.26
N SER A 183 18.88 18.68 -16.70
CA SER A 183 19.40 17.65 -15.78
C SER A 183 20.67 18.08 -15.05
N PHE A 184 21.50 18.93 -15.65
CA PHE A 184 22.81 19.22 -15.08
C PHE A 184 22.76 19.98 -13.75
N ASP A 185 21.67 20.71 -13.47
CA ASP A 185 21.45 21.32 -12.15
C ASP A 185 21.51 20.27 -11.03
N GLY A 186 20.84 19.12 -11.22
CA GLY A 186 20.84 18.02 -10.25
C GLY A 186 22.20 17.33 -10.16
N ILE A 187 22.90 17.19 -11.28
CA ILE A 187 24.25 16.59 -11.35
C ILE A 187 25.27 17.48 -10.64
N LEU A 188 25.27 18.79 -10.87
CA LEU A 188 26.21 19.69 -10.23
C LEU A 188 25.91 19.83 -8.74
N TYR A 189 24.63 19.89 -8.37
CA TYR A 189 24.21 19.93 -6.97
C TYR A 189 24.66 18.70 -6.18
N PHE A 190 24.76 17.52 -6.82
CA PHE A 190 25.33 16.32 -6.19
C PHE A 190 26.75 16.58 -5.64
N TYR A 191 27.63 17.22 -6.41
CA TYR A 191 28.98 17.56 -5.95
C TYR A 191 28.94 18.65 -4.88
N GLN A 192 28.14 19.71 -5.09
CA GLN A 192 28.06 20.85 -4.17
C GLN A 192 27.50 20.49 -2.79
N SER A 193 26.57 19.54 -2.76
CA SER A 193 25.89 19.10 -1.54
C SER A 193 26.61 17.96 -0.81
N GLY A 194 27.71 17.45 -1.35
CA GLY A 194 28.42 16.29 -0.80
C GLY A 194 27.66 14.97 -0.98
N GLY A 195 26.93 14.82 -2.09
CA GLY A 195 26.36 13.54 -2.51
C GLY A 195 24.83 13.44 -2.47
N LYS A 196 24.09 14.56 -2.36
CA LYS A 196 22.62 14.54 -2.46
C LYS A 196 22.20 14.65 -3.92
N ILE A 197 21.51 13.63 -4.42
CA ILE A 197 20.97 13.62 -5.78
C ILE A 197 19.49 14.00 -5.75
N ARG A 198 19.08 14.97 -6.56
CA ARG A 198 17.67 15.34 -6.72
C ARG A 198 17.39 15.63 -8.18
N ARG A 199 16.35 14.98 -8.72
CA ARG A 199 15.89 15.23 -10.08
C ARG A 199 15.16 16.57 -10.16
N PRO A 200 15.48 17.41 -11.13
CA PRO A 200 14.68 18.59 -11.46
C PRO A 200 13.25 18.18 -11.85
N VAL A 201 12.24 18.86 -11.31
CA VAL A 201 10.82 18.49 -11.50
C VAL A 201 10.35 18.50 -12.96
N ASN A 202 11.04 19.24 -13.83
CA ASN A 202 10.79 19.38 -15.25
C ASN A 202 11.52 18.34 -16.12
N VAL A 203 12.29 17.44 -15.52
CA VAL A 203 13.04 16.37 -16.22
C VAL A 203 12.38 15.04 -15.91
N SER A 204 12.16 14.20 -16.92
CA SER A 204 11.61 12.86 -16.72
C SER A 204 12.62 11.94 -16.02
N ILE A 205 12.11 10.92 -15.32
CA ILE A 205 12.93 10.00 -14.50
C ILE A 205 13.98 9.27 -15.34
N ASP A 206 13.59 8.77 -16.51
CA ASP A 206 14.43 8.07 -17.48
C ASP A 206 15.58 8.95 -17.99
N VAL A 207 15.27 10.18 -18.40
CA VAL A 207 16.29 11.13 -18.89
C VAL A 207 17.28 11.46 -17.78
N PHE A 208 16.82 11.70 -16.55
CA PHE A 208 17.73 12.00 -15.45
C PHE A 208 18.58 10.79 -15.05
N ALA A 209 18.01 9.58 -15.04
CA ALA A 209 18.73 8.34 -14.78
C ALA A 209 19.86 8.11 -15.81
N ASP A 210 19.61 8.40 -17.08
CA ASP A 210 20.62 8.33 -18.13
C ASP A 210 21.75 9.35 -17.95
N GLU A 211 21.45 10.54 -17.42
CA GLU A 211 22.48 11.52 -17.05
C GLU A 211 23.30 11.06 -15.84
N ILE A 212 22.67 10.50 -14.79
CA ILE A 212 23.40 9.91 -13.64
C ILE A 212 24.38 8.83 -14.12
N ARG A 213 23.94 7.96 -15.05
CA ARG A 213 24.79 6.94 -15.68
C ARG A 213 25.92 7.56 -16.50
N PHE A 214 25.61 8.55 -17.33
CA PHE A 214 26.59 9.20 -18.19
C PHE A 214 27.70 9.88 -17.38
N TYR A 215 27.34 10.66 -16.35
CA TYR A 215 28.31 11.32 -15.47
C TYR A 215 28.97 10.37 -14.47
N GLN A 216 28.60 9.09 -14.49
CA GLN A 216 29.19 8.01 -13.70
C GLN A 216 29.16 8.34 -12.20
N LEU A 217 28.01 8.79 -11.67
CA LEU A 217 27.90 9.13 -10.25
C LEU A 217 27.97 7.92 -9.30
N GLY A 218 28.00 6.70 -9.86
CA GLY A 218 28.12 5.44 -9.13
C GLY A 218 26.77 4.76 -8.84
N GLU A 219 26.83 3.48 -8.50
CA GLU A 219 25.64 2.68 -8.16
C GLU A 219 24.98 3.19 -6.88
N GLU A 220 25.73 3.64 -5.88
CA GLU A 220 25.17 4.17 -4.63
C GLU A 220 24.32 5.44 -4.88
N ALA A 221 24.77 6.34 -5.74
CA ALA A 221 24.00 7.53 -6.12
C ALA A 221 22.74 7.14 -6.92
N MET A 222 22.84 6.13 -7.79
CA MET A 222 21.70 5.60 -8.54
C MET A 222 20.67 4.91 -7.63
N GLU A 223 21.12 4.14 -6.64
CA GLU A 223 20.24 3.50 -5.63
C GLU A 223 19.51 4.56 -4.80
N ARG A 224 20.24 5.55 -4.26
CA ARG A 224 19.62 6.67 -3.52
C ARG A 224 18.62 7.45 -4.37
N PHE A 225 18.94 7.70 -5.64
CA PHE A 225 18.01 8.33 -6.58
C PHE A 225 16.74 7.50 -6.77
N ARG A 226 16.87 6.18 -6.95
CA ARG A 226 15.74 5.26 -7.08
C ARG A 226 14.87 5.28 -5.83
N GLU A 227 15.47 5.20 -4.65
CA GLU A 227 14.77 5.25 -3.38
C GLU A 227 14.01 6.57 -3.18
N ASP A 228 14.64 7.72 -3.47
CA ASP A 228 14.03 9.04 -3.34
C ASP A 228 12.88 9.28 -4.35
N GLU A 229 12.97 8.68 -5.54
CA GLU A 229 11.88 8.68 -6.54
C GLU A 229 10.78 7.66 -6.21
N GLY A 230 10.93 6.88 -5.13
CA GLY A 230 9.93 5.92 -4.68
C GLY A 230 9.97 4.58 -5.41
N PHE A 231 11.06 4.25 -6.12
CA PHE A 231 11.29 2.91 -6.63
C PHE A 231 11.71 2.00 -5.47
N ILE A 232 10.80 1.11 -5.08
CA ILE A 232 11.08 0.07 -4.10
C ILE A 232 12.07 -0.92 -4.73
N LYS A 233 13.22 -1.14 -4.08
CA LYS A 233 14.14 -2.21 -4.47
C LYS A 233 13.38 -3.54 -4.36
N GLU A 234 13.23 -4.26 -5.47
CA GLU A 234 12.70 -5.62 -5.42
C GLU A 234 13.61 -6.44 -4.50
N GLU A 235 13.07 -6.88 -3.37
CA GLU A 235 13.78 -7.74 -2.44
C GLU A 235 14.16 -9.02 -3.21
N GLU A 236 15.46 -9.24 -3.43
CA GLU A 236 15.94 -10.42 -4.14
C GLU A 236 15.55 -11.67 -3.34
N LYS A 237 14.54 -12.38 -3.83
CA LYS A 237 14.03 -13.57 -3.15
C LYS A 237 15.09 -14.66 -3.20
N PRO A 238 15.57 -15.19 -2.06
CA PRO A 238 16.61 -16.20 -2.05
C PRO A 238 16.14 -17.44 -2.80
N LEU A 239 17.00 -17.97 -3.69
CA LEU A 239 16.76 -19.24 -4.38
C LEU A 239 17.48 -20.36 -3.65
N PRO A 240 16.91 -21.57 -3.60
CA PRO A 240 17.62 -22.73 -3.05
C PRO A 240 18.87 -23.03 -3.89
N GLN A 241 19.94 -23.47 -3.21
CA GLN A 241 21.26 -23.68 -3.82
C GLN A 241 21.28 -24.87 -4.80
N ASN A 242 20.50 -25.91 -4.52
CA ASN A 242 20.46 -27.10 -5.37
C ASN A 242 19.59 -26.86 -6.61
N GLU A 243 20.12 -27.17 -7.80
CA GLU A 243 19.41 -26.94 -9.08
C GLU A 243 18.07 -27.69 -9.17
N PHE A 244 17.99 -28.93 -8.67
CA PHE A 244 16.72 -29.65 -8.62
C PHE A 244 15.68 -28.97 -7.71
N GLN A 245 16.09 -28.55 -6.50
CA GLN A 245 15.20 -27.84 -5.57
C GLN A 245 14.77 -26.50 -6.14
N LYS A 246 15.68 -25.79 -6.82
CA LYS A 246 15.41 -24.54 -7.52
C LYS A 246 14.38 -24.72 -8.62
N GLN A 247 14.50 -25.76 -9.43
CA GLN A 247 13.52 -26.06 -10.47
C GLN A 247 12.13 -26.36 -9.89
N VAL A 248 12.07 -27.20 -8.85
CA VAL A 248 10.80 -27.51 -8.16
C VAL A 248 10.20 -26.26 -7.49
N TRP A 249 11.02 -25.46 -6.83
CA TRP A 249 10.62 -24.21 -6.18
C TRP A 249 10.06 -23.22 -7.19
N LEU A 250 10.73 -23.03 -8.34
CA LEU A 250 10.26 -22.16 -9.42
C LEU A 250 8.89 -22.60 -9.95
N ILE A 251 8.69 -23.90 -10.14
CA ILE A 251 7.43 -24.44 -10.66
C ILE A 251 6.25 -24.26 -9.69
N PHE A 252 6.46 -24.44 -8.38
CA PHE A 252 5.37 -24.37 -7.39
C PHE A 252 5.15 -22.99 -6.77
N GLU A 253 6.19 -22.16 -6.66
CA GLU A 253 6.12 -20.84 -6.04
C GLU A 253 5.82 -19.74 -7.07
N TYR A 254 6.35 -19.86 -8.29
CA TYR A 254 6.24 -18.83 -9.33
C TYR A 254 5.52 -19.37 -10.58
N PRO A 255 4.19 -19.14 -10.70
CA PRO A 255 3.42 -19.58 -11.86
C PRO A 255 3.98 -19.08 -13.20
N GLU A 256 4.58 -17.89 -13.23
CA GLU A 256 5.15 -17.28 -14.44
C GLU A 256 6.51 -17.84 -14.87
N SER A 257 7.12 -18.73 -14.07
CA SER A 257 8.44 -19.28 -14.38
C SER A 257 8.46 -20.13 -15.66
N SER A 258 7.37 -20.86 -15.95
CA SER A 258 7.30 -21.81 -17.07
C SER A 258 5.86 -22.22 -17.39
N SER A 259 5.62 -22.77 -18.59
CA SER A 259 4.31 -23.31 -18.98
C SER A 259 3.80 -24.43 -18.06
N PRO A 260 4.64 -25.41 -17.61
CA PRO A 260 4.23 -26.38 -16.60
C PRO A 260 3.84 -25.74 -15.25
N ALA A 261 4.56 -24.70 -14.83
CA ALA A 261 4.22 -23.95 -13.61
C ALA A 261 2.84 -23.29 -13.71
N ARG A 262 2.52 -22.68 -14.87
CA ARG A 262 1.18 -22.16 -15.17
C ARG A 262 0.12 -23.27 -15.12
N GLY A 263 0.42 -24.45 -15.68
CA GLY A 263 -0.48 -25.61 -15.61
C GLY A 263 -0.80 -26.05 -14.18
N ILE A 264 0.22 -26.18 -13.32
CA ILE A 264 0.04 -26.54 -11.90
C ILE A 264 -0.72 -25.45 -11.14
N ALA A 265 -0.47 -24.17 -11.42
CA ALA A 265 -1.21 -23.07 -10.82
C ALA A 265 -2.70 -23.12 -11.20
N ILE A 266 -3.03 -23.39 -12.47
CA ILE A 266 -4.42 -23.53 -12.93
C ILE A 266 -5.11 -24.70 -12.21
N VAL A 267 -4.46 -25.86 -12.13
CA VAL A 267 -4.99 -27.02 -11.40
C VAL A 267 -5.26 -26.66 -9.94
N SER A 268 -4.33 -25.94 -9.29
CA SER A 268 -4.48 -25.53 -7.90
C SER A 268 -5.67 -24.59 -7.69
N VAL A 269 -5.89 -23.63 -8.60
CA VAL A 269 -7.08 -22.75 -8.58
C VAL A 269 -8.37 -23.54 -8.77
N ILE A 270 -8.39 -24.53 -9.65
CA ILE A 270 -9.55 -25.40 -9.86
C ILE A 270 -9.86 -26.20 -8.58
N VAL A 271 -8.85 -26.83 -7.97
CA VAL A 271 -9.02 -27.59 -6.72
C VAL A 271 -9.52 -26.68 -5.59
N ILE A 272 -8.98 -25.46 -5.47
CA ILE A 272 -9.48 -24.47 -4.49
C ILE A 272 -10.95 -24.16 -4.74
N THR A 273 -11.33 -23.90 -5.99
CA THR A 273 -12.70 -23.57 -6.38
C THR A 273 -13.67 -24.71 -6.08
N ILE A 274 -13.32 -25.94 -6.47
CA ILE A 274 -14.09 -27.16 -6.16
C ILE A 274 -14.27 -27.27 -4.65
N SER A 275 -13.17 -27.13 -3.89
CA SER A 275 -13.24 -27.23 -2.43
C SER A 275 -14.26 -26.25 -1.86
N ILE A 276 -14.22 -24.97 -2.25
CA ILE A 276 -15.13 -23.90 -1.80
C ILE A 276 -16.58 -24.23 -2.15
N ILE A 277 -16.85 -24.64 -3.40
CA ILE A 277 -18.19 -25.03 -3.84
C ILE A 277 -18.71 -26.19 -2.98
N THR A 278 -17.91 -27.24 -2.76
CA THR A 278 -18.28 -28.39 -1.93
C THR A 278 -18.68 -27.97 -0.51
N PHE A 279 -17.96 -27.03 0.12
CA PHE A 279 -18.34 -26.51 1.44
C PHE A 279 -19.63 -25.70 1.43
N CYS A 280 -19.87 -24.90 0.39
CA CYS A 280 -21.15 -24.21 0.25
C CYS A 280 -22.29 -25.23 0.11
N LEU A 281 -22.10 -26.27 -0.71
CA LEU A 281 -23.10 -27.32 -0.93
C LEU A 281 -23.36 -28.14 0.35
N GLU A 282 -22.35 -28.41 1.17
CA GLU A 282 -22.51 -29.10 2.47
C GLU A 282 -23.43 -28.34 3.45
N THR A 283 -23.63 -27.03 3.25
CA THR A 283 -24.52 -26.22 4.11
C THR A 283 -25.98 -26.22 3.67
N LEU A 284 -26.29 -26.74 2.47
CA LEU A 284 -27.66 -26.76 1.95
C LEU A 284 -28.53 -27.77 2.72
N PRO A 285 -29.80 -27.41 3.01
CA PRO A 285 -30.71 -28.26 3.77
C PRO A 285 -30.98 -29.61 3.07
N GLU A 286 -31.03 -29.63 1.73
CA GLU A 286 -31.29 -30.84 0.96
C GLU A 286 -30.22 -31.92 1.17
N PHE A 287 -28.95 -31.53 1.34
CA PHE A 287 -27.84 -32.45 1.59
C PHE A 287 -27.61 -32.70 3.10
N ARG A 288 -28.18 -31.86 3.96
CA ARG A 288 -28.11 -31.99 5.42
C ARG A 288 -29.18 -32.93 5.96
N ASP A 289 -30.41 -32.85 5.43
CA ASP A 289 -31.55 -33.64 5.90
C ASP A 289 -31.40 -35.14 5.58
N GLU A 290 -30.75 -35.51 4.47
CA GLU A 290 -30.41 -36.93 4.21
C GLU A 290 -29.42 -37.54 5.24
N ARG A 291 -28.63 -36.70 5.92
CA ARG A 291 -27.73 -37.13 7.01
C ARG A 291 -28.37 -37.11 8.39
N GLU A 292 -29.31 -36.20 8.63
CA GLU A 292 -29.94 -36.00 9.95
C GLU A 292 -31.27 -36.74 10.12
N LEU A 293 -31.82 -37.40 9.09
CA LEU A 293 -33.02 -38.25 9.24
C LEU A 293 -32.80 -39.27 10.38
N PRO A 294 -33.47 -39.12 11.53
CA PRO A 294 -33.42 -40.13 12.55
C PRO A 294 -34.09 -41.36 11.96
N VAL A 295 -33.43 -42.52 12.08
CA VAL A 295 -34.07 -43.82 11.88
C VAL A 295 -35.31 -43.84 12.76
N SER A 296 -36.43 -43.45 12.17
CA SER A 296 -37.74 -43.48 12.79
C SER A 296 -38.06 -44.95 12.87
N SER A 297 -37.71 -45.54 14.01
CA SER A 297 -38.15 -46.81 14.54
C SER A 297 -39.18 -47.52 13.65
N ARG A 298 -38.71 -48.26 12.66
CA ARG A 298 -39.46 -49.40 12.15
C ARG A 298 -39.07 -50.56 13.05
N LEU A 299 -40.01 -50.99 13.88
CA LEU A 299 -39.94 -52.29 14.53
C LEU A 299 -39.86 -53.34 13.40
N ASP A 300 -38.66 -53.72 13.01
CA ASP A 300 -38.40 -54.98 12.33
C ASP A 300 -36.99 -55.41 12.67
N ASN A 301 -36.87 -56.67 13.08
CA ASN A 301 -35.70 -57.29 13.68
C ASN A 301 -34.60 -57.61 12.64
N SER A 302 -34.33 -56.65 11.75
CA SER A 302 -33.32 -56.73 10.71
C SER A 302 -32.19 -55.76 11.05
N THR A 303 -30.97 -56.27 10.94
CA THR A 303 -29.67 -55.65 11.22
C THR A 303 -29.70 -54.12 11.10
N ALA A 304 -29.45 -53.43 12.21
CA ALA A 304 -29.32 -51.97 12.24
C ALA A 304 -28.44 -51.51 11.06
N PRO A 305 -28.86 -50.50 10.27
CA PRO A 305 -27.98 -49.95 9.25
C PRO A 305 -26.81 -49.33 10.01
N ARG A 306 -25.65 -49.99 9.93
CA ARG A 306 -24.39 -49.43 10.41
C ARG A 306 -24.27 -48.04 9.79
N SER A 307 -23.99 -47.04 10.63
CA SER A 307 -23.53 -45.72 10.23
C SER A 307 -22.68 -45.87 8.97
N SER A 308 -23.17 -45.31 7.86
CA SER A 308 -22.47 -45.32 6.58
C SER A 308 -21.01 -44.98 6.83
N LEU A 309 -20.11 -45.85 6.38
CA LEU A 309 -18.67 -45.62 6.48
C LEU A 309 -18.41 -44.21 5.92
N THR A 310 -17.82 -43.33 6.73
CA THR A 310 -17.47 -41.94 6.35
C THR A 310 -16.76 -41.89 4.99
N PHE A 311 -16.08 -42.97 4.63
CA PHE A 311 -15.38 -43.20 3.36
C PHE A 311 -16.25 -43.32 2.10
N THR A 312 -17.57 -43.51 2.18
CA THR A 312 -18.48 -43.57 1.01
C THR A 312 -19.23 -42.28 0.75
N ASP A 313 -19.11 -41.29 1.64
CA ASP A 313 -19.76 -39.99 1.47
C ASP A 313 -19.04 -39.16 0.37
N PRO A 314 -19.76 -38.73 -0.69
CA PRO A 314 -19.14 -37.99 -1.80
C PRO A 314 -18.45 -36.70 -1.35
N PHE A 315 -19.02 -35.99 -0.37
CA PHE A 315 -18.45 -34.75 0.17
C PHE A 315 -17.12 -35.03 0.87
N PHE A 316 -17.06 -36.05 1.74
CA PHE A 316 -15.83 -36.49 2.39
C PHE A 316 -14.75 -36.92 1.39
N ILE A 317 -15.11 -37.64 0.32
CA ILE A 317 -14.16 -38.06 -0.74
C ILE A 317 -13.57 -36.84 -1.45
N ILE A 318 -14.42 -35.87 -1.84
CA ILE A 318 -13.98 -34.65 -2.52
C ILE A 318 -13.11 -33.81 -1.58
N GLU A 319 -13.53 -33.63 -0.32
CA GLU A 319 -12.76 -32.89 0.69
C GLU A 319 -11.38 -33.54 0.91
N THR A 320 -11.35 -34.85 1.12
CA THR A 320 -10.12 -35.62 1.30
C THR A 320 -9.19 -35.45 0.09
N THR A 321 -9.72 -35.54 -1.13
CA THR A 321 -8.95 -35.37 -2.36
C THR A 321 -8.36 -33.96 -2.47
N CYS A 322 -9.15 -32.93 -2.16
CA CYS A 322 -8.69 -31.54 -2.17
C CYS A 322 -7.59 -31.30 -1.11
N VAL A 323 -7.78 -31.83 0.09
CA VAL A 323 -6.79 -31.70 1.18
C VAL A 323 -5.51 -32.46 0.87
N ILE A 324 -5.58 -33.64 0.24
CA ILE A 324 -4.40 -34.35 -0.25
C ILE A 324 -3.61 -33.47 -1.21
N TRP A 325 -4.28 -32.80 -2.16
CA TRP A 325 -3.62 -31.88 -3.09
C TRP A 325 -2.98 -30.69 -2.37
N PHE A 326 -3.70 -30.03 -1.45
CA PHE A 326 -3.14 -28.91 -0.68
C PHE A 326 -1.97 -29.32 0.20
N THR A 327 -2.05 -30.51 0.79
CA THR A 327 -0.99 -31.09 1.60
C THR A 327 0.23 -31.37 0.73
N PHE A 328 0.05 -32.02 -0.42
CA PHE A 328 1.11 -32.26 -1.40
C PHE A 328 1.81 -30.95 -1.81
N GLU A 329 1.03 -29.95 -2.19
CA GLU A 329 1.50 -28.61 -2.52
C GLU A 329 2.33 -27.96 -1.41
N LEU A 330 1.87 -28.02 -0.15
CA LEU A 330 2.57 -27.48 1.01
C LEU A 330 3.87 -28.25 1.27
N PHE A 331 3.86 -29.57 1.21
CA PHE A 331 5.04 -30.41 1.45
C PHE A 331 6.11 -30.22 0.37
N VAL A 332 5.72 -30.19 -0.92
CA VAL A 332 6.67 -29.94 -2.01
C VAL A 332 7.35 -28.59 -1.85
N ARG A 333 6.58 -27.54 -1.55
CA ARG A 333 7.15 -26.20 -1.26
C ARG A 333 8.03 -26.22 -0.01
N PHE A 334 7.57 -26.83 1.06
CA PHE A 334 8.35 -26.95 2.29
C PHE A 334 9.68 -27.66 2.06
N PHE A 335 9.73 -28.71 1.25
CA PHE A 335 10.98 -29.42 0.95
C PHE A 335 11.90 -28.67 -0.03
N ALA A 336 11.33 -27.95 -1.00
CA ALA A 336 12.09 -27.20 -2.01
C ALA A 336 12.53 -25.79 -1.57
N CYS A 337 11.99 -25.24 -0.48
CA CYS A 337 12.29 -23.86 -0.05
C CYS A 337 13.76 -23.67 0.39
N PRO A 338 14.32 -22.45 0.22
CA PRO A 338 15.70 -22.12 0.64
C PRO A 338 15.90 -22.17 2.16
N SER A 339 14.92 -21.68 2.93
CA SER A 339 14.99 -21.58 4.40
C SER A 339 13.68 -22.05 5.03
N LYS A 340 13.73 -23.09 5.85
CA LYS A 340 12.53 -23.71 6.47
C LYS A 340 11.87 -22.81 7.52
N SER A 341 12.69 -22.08 8.28
CA SER A 341 12.22 -21.18 9.36
C SER A 341 11.59 -19.90 8.82
N GLU A 342 12.12 -19.39 7.71
CA GLU A 342 11.54 -18.25 7.01
C GLU A 342 10.25 -18.66 6.28
N PHE A 343 10.27 -19.82 5.64
CA PHE A 343 9.09 -20.38 4.97
C PHE A 343 7.88 -20.47 5.90
N SER A 344 8.04 -20.96 7.13
CA SER A 344 6.91 -21.08 8.07
C SER A 344 6.38 -19.75 8.60
N LYS A 345 7.14 -18.65 8.48
CA LYS A 345 6.74 -17.30 8.91
C LYS A 345 6.03 -16.51 7.81
N THR A 346 6.12 -16.93 6.56
CA THR A 346 5.46 -16.26 5.43
C THR A 346 3.95 -16.40 5.50
N ILE A 347 3.22 -15.28 5.41
CA ILE A 347 1.74 -15.23 5.52
C ILE A 347 1.05 -16.22 4.57
N MET A 348 1.53 -16.34 3.33
CA MET A 348 0.97 -17.26 2.33
C MET A 348 1.06 -18.73 2.76
N ASN A 349 2.16 -19.11 3.42
CA ASN A 349 2.36 -20.47 3.90
C ASN A 349 1.55 -20.75 5.18
N ILE A 350 1.33 -19.73 6.03
CA ILE A 350 0.41 -19.82 7.16
C ILE A 350 -1.02 -20.08 6.66
N ILE A 351 -1.45 -19.40 5.59
CA ILE A 351 -2.76 -19.64 4.94
C ILE A 351 -2.83 -21.08 4.40
N ASP A 352 -1.77 -21.58 3.77
CA ASP A 352 -1.71 -22.98 3.28
C ASP A 352 -1.87 -23.99 4.43
N ILE A 353 -1.28 -23.75 5.61
CA ILE A 353 -1.44 -24.60 6.81
C ILE A 353 -2.87 -24.50 7.36
N MET A 354 -3.40 -23.28 7.48
CA MET A 354 -4.77 -23.06 7.97
C MET A 354 -5.83 -23.72 7.06
N ALA A 355 -5.56 -23.83 5.76
CA ALA A 355 -6.47 -24.46 4.81
C ALA A 355 -6.62 -25.98 4.99
N ILE A 356 -5.59 -26.68 5.49
CA ILE A 356 -5.62 -28.14 5.71
C ILE A 356 -5.94 -28.52 7.16
N MET A 357 -5.68 -27.62 8.11
CA MET A 357 -5.85 -27.86 9.55
C MET A 357 -7.25 -28.41 9.92
N PRO A 358 -8.38 -27.88 9.41
CA PRO A 358 -9.71 -28.36 9.81
C PRO A 358 -9.92 -29.86 9.56
N TYR A 359 -9.41 -30.37 8.44
CA TYR A 359 -9.54 -31.79 8.08
C TYR A 359 -8.78 -32.68 9.05
N PHE A 360 -7.51 -32.36 9.32
CA PHE A 360 -6.69 -33.14 10.24
C PHE A 360 -7.20 -33.09 11.68
N ILE A 361 -7.73 -31.95 12.14
CA ILE A 361 -8.35 -31.87 13.46
C ILE A 361 -9.61 -32.75 13.50
N THR A 362 -10.48 -32.68 12.48
CA THR A 362 -11.73 -33.47 12.43
C THR A 362 -11.44 -34.97 12.49
N VAL A 363 -10.56 -35.47 11.61
CA VAL A 363 -10.16 -36.88 11.59
C VAL A 363 -9.47 -37.28 12.91
N GLY A 364 -8.59 -36.43 13.44
CA GLY A 364 -7.89 -36.68 14.70
C GLY A 364 -8.83 -36.80 15.90
N THR A 365 -9.85 -35.94 15.98
CA THR A 365 -10.88 -36.03 17.03
C THR A 365 -11.75 -37.27 16.90
N GLU A 366 -12.15 -37.64 15.68
CA GLU A 366 -12.96 -38.85 15.44
C GLU A 366 -12.21 -40.13 15.81
N LEU A 367 -10.90 -40.20 15.51
CA LEU A 367 -10.04 -41.32 15.89
C LEU A 367 -9.78 -41.38 17.40
N ALA A 368 -9.64 -40.24 18.06
CA ALA A 368 -9.47 -40.18 19.51
C ALA A 368 -10.72 -40.65 20.27
N GLU A 369 -11.90 -40.30 19.77
CA GLU A 369 -13.19 -40.72 20.35
C GLU A 369 -13.43 -42.24 20.22
N GLN A 370 -12.88 -42.91 19.21
CA GLN A 370 -12.96 -44.39 19.10
C GLN A 370 -12.15 -45.13 20.19
N GLY A 371 -11.20 -44.46 20.86
CA GLY A 371 -10.32 -45.06 21.87
C GLY A 371 -10.76 -44.89 23.33
N GLN A 372 -11.79 -44.08 23.63
CA GLN A 372 -12.24 -43.81 25.01
C GLN A 372 -13.71 -44.20 25.20
N GLU A 373 -13.98 -45.16 26.07
CA GLU A 373 -15.33 -45.46 26.54
C GLU A 373 -15.91 -44.27 27.32
N HIS A 374 -16.82 -43.52 26.68
CA HIS A 374 -17.91 -42.71 27.22
C HIS A 374 -17.70 -42.05 28.60
N GLN A 375 -17.13 -40.84 28.62
CA GLN A 375 -17.59 -39.79 29.56
C GLN A 375 -18.60 -38.88 28.85
N ASN A 376 -19.88 -39.07 29.17
CA ASN A 376 -21.07 -38.43 28.60
C ASN A 376 -21.08 -36.87 28.63
N GLY A 377 -20.10 -36.22 29.29
CA GLY A 377 -19.96 -34.77 29.37
C GLY A 377 -18.99 -34.14 28.36
N GLN A 378 -18.06 -34.90 27.79
CA GLN A 378 -17.06 -34.40 26.83
C GLN A 378 -17.60 -34.33 25.39
N GLN A 379 -18.58 -35.18 25.03
CA GLN A 379 -19.17 -35.23 23.69
C GLN A 379 -19.89 -33.94 23.29
N ALA A 380 -20.59 -33.26 24.21
CA ALA A 380 -21.28 -32.01 23.88
C ALA A 380 -20.31 -30.87 23.54
N MET A 381 -19.17 -30.81 24.24
CA MET A 381 -18.12 -29.82 23.98
C MET A 381 -17.34 -30.14 22.70
N SER A 382 -17.08 -31.42 22.39
CA SER A 382 -16.42 -31.81 21.14
C SER A 382 -17.28 -31.46 19.92
N LEU A 383 -18.59 -31.69 19.96
CA LEU A 383 -19.52 -31.31 18.89
C LEU A 383 -19.59 -29.80 18.64
N ALA A 384 -19.54 -28.96 19.68
CA ALA A 384 -19.52 -27.51 19.54
C ALA A 384 -18.21 -27.02 18.89
N ILE A 385 -17.07 -27.59 19.31
CA ILE A 385 -15.75 -27.27 18.77
C ILE A 385 -15.66 -27.69 17.29
N LEU A 386 -16.20 -28.85 16.93
CA LEU A 386 -16.27 -29.31 15.53
C LEU A 386 -17.06 -28.37 14.61
N ARG A 387 -18.12 -27.73 15.12
CA ARG A 387 -18.88 -26.71 14.34
C ARG A 387 -18.03 -25.47 14.05
N VAL A 388 -17.24 -25.01 15.03
CA VAL A 388 -16.33 -23.87 14.84
C VAL A 388 -15.19 -24.23 13.88
N ILE A 389 -14.64 -25.44 13.96
CA ILE A 389 -13.59 -25.92 13.05
C ILE A 389 -14.07 -25.92 11.59
N ARG A 390 -15.35 -26.23 11.33
CA ARG A 390 -15.92 -26.12 9.97
C ARG A 390 -15.87 -24.69 9.44
N LEU A 391 -16.03 -23.66 10.28
CA LEU A 391 -15.89 -22.26 9.84
C LEU A 391 -14.46 -21.95 9.40
N VAL A 392 -13.45 -22.55 10.05
CA VAL A 392 -12.04 -22.37 9.67
C VAL A 392 -11.78 -22.85 8.23
N ARG A 393 -12.59 -23.79 7.70
CA ARG A 393 -12.49 -24.22 6.29
C ARG A 393 -12.70 -23.06 5.30
N VAL A 394 -13.41 -21.99 5.69
CA VAL A 394 -13.60 -20.81 4.83
C VAL A 394 -12.26 -20.13 4.50
N PHE A 395 -11.26 -20.20 5.40
CA PHE A 395 -9.97 -19.54 5.20
C PHE A 395 -9.19 -20.06 3.99
N ARG A 396 -9.48 -21.26 3.47
CA ARG A 396 -8.86 -21.74 2.23
C ARG A 396 -9.19 -20.86 1.02
N ILE A 397 -10.22 -20.00 1.08
CA ILE A 397 -10.47 -18.98 0.06
C ILE A 397 -9.26 -18.06 -0.10
N PHE A 398 -8.56 -17.76 0.99
CA PHE A 398 -7.36 -16.92 0.95
C PHE A 398 -6.19 -17.60 0.26
N LYS A 399 -6.21 -18.93 0.03
CA LYS A 399 -5.19 -19.62 -0.78
C LYS A 399 -5.17 -19.09 -2.23
N LEU A 400 -6.30 -18.56 -2.73
CA LEU A 400 -6.35 -17.84 -4.02
C LEU A 400 -5.43 -16.62 -4.07
N SER A 401 -5.06 -16.04 -2.93
CA SER A 401 -4.14 -14.90 -2.89
C SER A 401 -2.79 -15.23 -3.51
N ARG A 402 -2.31 -16.47 -3.45
CA ARG A 402 -1.06 -16.89 -4.12
C ARG A 402 -1.13 -16.74 -5.63
N HIS A 403 -2.33 -16.93 -6.20
CA HIS A 403 -2.56 -16.90 -7.65
C HIS A 403 -3.18 -15.58 -8.13
N SER A 404 -3.51 -14.67 -7.21
CA SER A 404 -4.12 -13.37 -7.52
C SER A 404 -3.18 -12.23 -7.10
N LYS A 405 -2.53 -11.61 -8.08
CA LYS A 405 -1.72 -10.39 -7.85
C LYS A 405 -2.54 -9.29 -7.18
N GLY A 406 -3.79 -9.11 -7.60
CA GLY A 406 -4.70 -8.13 -7.00
C GLY A 406 -4.95 -8.35 -5.50
N LEU A 407 -5.07 -9.61 -5.06
CA LEU A 407 -5.26 -9.93 -3.64
C LEU A 407 -3.96 -9.77 -2.83
N GLN A 408 -2.79 -9.98 -3.44
CA GLN A 408 -1.50 -9.67 -2.82
C GLN A 408 -1.31 -8.17 -2.65
N ILE A 409 -1.61 -7.38 -3.69
CA ILE A 409 -1.58 -5.91 -3.67
C ILE A 409 -2.55 -5.38 -2.61
N LEU A 410 -3.77 -5.95 -2.52
CA LEU A 410 -4.71 -5.61 -1.46
C LEU A 410 -4.13 -5.88 -0.07
N GLY A 411 -3.47 -7.02 0.13
CA GLY A 411 -2.81 -7.35 1.39
C GLY A 411 -1.68 -6.38 1.76
N GLN A 412 -0.85 -5.99 0.79
CA GLN A 412 0.21 -4.98 0.98
C GLN A 412 -0.38 -3.61 1.31
N THR A 413 -1.43 -3.21 0.59
CA THR A 413 -2.17 -1.96 0.81
C THR A 413 -2.74 -1.91 2.22
N LEU A 414 -3.40 -2.98 2.66
CA LEU A 414 -3.96 -3.07 4.01
C LEU A 414 -2.86 -3.00 5.07
N LYS A 415 -1.75 -3.71 4.87
CA LYS A 415 -0.59 -3.68 5.79
C LYS A 415 -0.01 -2.26 5.90
N ALA A 416 0.16 -1.56 4.78
CA ALA A 416 0.65 -0.19 4.75
C ALA A 416 -0.35 0.80 5.36
N SER A 417 -1.66 0.52 5.23
CA SER A 417 -2.74 1.42 5.68
C SER A 417 -3.34 1.02 7.03
N MET A 418 -2.65 0.20 7.83
CA MET A 418 -3.16 -0.29 9.13
C MET A 418 -3.48 0.85 10.09
N ARG A 419 -2.72 1.96 10.03
CA ARG A 419 -2.95 3.14 10.87
C ARG A 419 -4.27 3.81 10.50
N GLU A 420 -4.52 4.01 9.22
CA GLU A 420 -5.72 4.64 8.67
C GLU A 420 -6.95 3.76 8.90
N LEU A 421 -6.81 2.45 8.69
CA LEU A 421 -7.85 1.47 8.99
C LEU A 421 -8.18 1.45 10.50
N GLY A 422 -7.16 1.54 11.36
CA GLY A 422 -7.34 1.67 12.80
C GLY A 422 -8.09 2.94 13.19
N LEU A 423 -7.78 4.08 12.56
CA LEU A 423 -8.51 5.33 12.76
C LEU A 423 -9.97 5.25 12.29
N LEU A 424 -10.23 4.61 11.15
CA LEU A 424 -11.60 4.37 10.66
C LEU A 424 -12.43 3.58 11.68
N ILE A 425 -11.90 2.45 12.16
CA ILE A 425 -12.58 1.61 13.15
C ILE A 425 -12.78 2.37 14.46
N PHE A 426 -11.80 3.17 14.88
CA PHE A 426 -11.88 3.98 16.09
C PHE A 426 -12.99 5.04 16.02
N PHE A 427 -13.06 5.82 14.93
CA PHE A 427 -14.12 6.81 14.76
C PHE A 427 -15.50 6.17 14.58
N LEU A 428 -15.58 5.04 13.87
CA LEU A 428 -16.81 4.28 13.75
C LEU A 428 -17.29 3.81 15.13
N PHE A 429 -16.39 3.28 15.96
CA PHE A 429 -16.72 2.82 17.31
C PHE A 429 -17.24 3.95 18.22
N ILE A 430 -16.60 5.12 18.20
CA ILE A 430 -17.08 6.31 18.92
C ILE A 430 -18.46 6.73 18.43
N GLY A 431 -18.66 6.78 17.11
CA GLY A 431 -19.95 7.15 16.52
C GLY A 431 -21.06 6.18 16.89
N VAL A 432 -20.77 4.86 16.85
CA VAL A 432 -21.72 3.82 17.25
C VAL A 432 -22.15 4.02 18.70
N ILE A 433 -21.23 4.21 19.64
CA ILE A 433 -21.60 4.42 21.06
C ILE A 433 -22.42 5.71 21.23
N LEU A 434 -21.99 6.81 20.61
CA LEU A 434 -22.62 8.11 20.73
C LEU A 434 -24.06 8.10 20.21
N PHE A 435 -24.24 7.68 18.95
CA PHE A 435 -25.56 7.73 18.30
C PHE A 435 -26.51 6.66 18.84
N SER A 436 -26.00 5.49 19.26
CA SER A 436 -26.82 4.46 19.91
C SER A 436 -27.34 4.92 21.27
N SER A 437 -26.51 5.60 22.06
CA SER A 437 -26.94 6.17 23.34
C SER A 437 -27.97 7.28 23.13
N ALA A 438 -27.73 8.17 22.16
CA ALA A 438 -28.64 9.27 21.86
C ALA A 438 -30.01 8.79 21.35
N VAL A 439 -30.06 7.82 20.44
CA VAL A 439 -31.33 7.29 19.92
C VAL A 439 -32.07 6.50 21.00
N TYR A 440 -31.36 5.75 21.84
CA TYR A 440 -31.97 5.01 22.95
C TYR A 440 -32.72 5.97 23.89
N PHE A 441 -32.07 7.04 24.34
CA PHE A 441 -32.74 8.02 25.21
C PHE A 441 -33.82 8.83 24.51
N ALA A 442 -33.70 9.07 23.19
CA ALA A 442 -34.73 9.76 22.41
C ALA A 442 -35.99 8.91 22.19
N GLU A 443 -35.87 7.58 22.24
CA GLU A 443 -36.95 6.62 21.98
C GLU A 443 -37.37 5.85 23.25
N ALA A 444 -36.80 6.16 24.42
CA ALA A 444 -37.01 5.39 25.66
C ALA A 444 -38.46 5.43 26.17
N ASP A 445 -39.17 6.53 25.90
CA ASP A 445 -40.55 6.74 26.37
C ASP A 445 -41.60 6.22 25.37
N GLU A 446 -41.18 5.68 24.22
CA GLU A 446 -42.08 5.22 23.18
C GLU A 446 -42.30 3.68 23.25
N PRO A 447 -43.54 3.21 23.51
CA PRO A 447 -43.81 1.78 23.68
C PRO A 447 -43.65 0.94 22.41
N GLU A 448 -43.74 1.55 21.22
CA GLU A 448 -43.49 0.87 19.93
C GLU A 448 -42.01 0.96 19.50
N SER A 449 -41.12 1.43 20.37
CA SER A 449 -39.70 1.55 20.07
C SER A 449 -39.02 0.21 19.84
N HIS A 450 -38.17 0.14 18.81
CA HIS A 450 -37.30 -1.00 18.55
C HIS A 450 -36.02 -0.98 19.40
N PHE A 451 -35.77 0.09 20.16
CA PHE A 451 -34.51 0.32 20.89
C PHE A 451 -34.59 -0.16 22.35
N SER A 452 -34.55 -1.48 22.56
CA SER A 452 -34.64 -2.09 23.90
C SER A 452 -33.44 -1.80 24.81
N SER A 453 -32.24 -1.70 24.24
CA SER A 453 -31.01 -1.40 24.98
C SER A 453 -29.99 -0.68 24.11
N ILE A 454 -28.99 -0.04 24.73
CA ILE A 454 -27.91 0.63 24.00
C ILE A 454 -27.11 -0.37 23.13
N PRO A 455 -26.73 -1.58 23.61
CA PRO A 455 -26.10 -2.59 22.75
C PRO A 455 -26.97 -3.04 21.57
N ASP A 456 -28.28 -3.18 21.75
CA ASP A 456 -29.19 -3.49 20.63
C ASP A 456 -29.20 -2.35 19.60
N ALA A 457 -29.14 -1.10 20.08
CA ALA A 457 -29.03 0.08 19.23
C ALA A 457 -27.69 0.17 18.46
N PHE A 458 -26.63 -0.54 18.88
CA PHE A 458 -25.37 -0.60 18.11
C PHE A 458 -25.59 -1.14 16.71
N TRP A 459 -26.46 -2.15 16.54
CA TRP A 459 -26.82 -2.69 15.23
C TRP A 459 -27.38 -1.60 14.32
N TRP A 460 -28.37 -0.85 14.80
CA TRP A 460 -28.96 0.27 14.07
C TRP A 460 -27.92 1.34 13.72
N ALA A 461 -27.04 1.71 14.67
CA ALA A 461 -26.04 2.74 14.42
C ALA A 461 -24.99 2.29 13.38
N VAL A 462 -24.50 1.05 13.44
CA VAL A 462 -23.58 0.51 12.42
C VAL A 462 -24.24 0.52 11.04
N VAL A 463 -25.47 -0.01 10.94
CA VAL A 463 -26.23 -0.08 9.67
C VAL A 463 -26.54 1.30 9.11
N THR A 464 -26.82 2.28 9.96
CA THR A 464 -27.12 3.66 9.56
C THR A 464 -25.86 4.42 9.16
N MET A 465 -24.78 4.33 9.95
CA MET A 465 -23.50 5.00 9.66
C MET A 465 -22.84 4.47 8.38
N THR A 466 -23.00 3.18 8.09
CA THR A 466 -22.53 2.55 6.85
C THR A 466 -23.50 2.73 5.68
N THR A 467 -24.61 3.44 5.87
CA THR A 467 -25.65 3.72 4.86
C THR A 467 -26.33 2.48 4.28
N VAL A 468 -26.25 1.33 4.97
CA VAL A 468 -26.91 0.08 4.55
C VAL A 468 -28.42 0.17 4.72
N GLY A 469 -28.89 0.62 5.89
CA GLY A 469 -30.31 0.95 6.11
C GLY A 469 -31.33 -0.18 5.88
N TYR A 470 -31.15 -1.35 6.50
CA TYR A 470 -32.09 -2.48 6.37
C TYR A 470 -33.56 -2.14 6.73
N GLY A 471 -33.78 -1.22 7.67
CA GLY A 471 -35.12 -0.73 8.06
C GLY A 471 -35.85 -1.60 9.10
N ASP A 472 -35.20 -2.65 9.58
CA ASP A 472 -35.62 -3.53 10.67
C ASP A 472 -35.65 -2.81 12.03
N MET A 473 -34.73 -1.88 12.26
CA MET A 473 -34.76 -0.93 13.37
C MET A 473 -34.82 0.51 12.82
N ARG A 474 -35.72 1.33 13.35
CA ARG A 474 -35.85 2.74 12.96
C ARG A 474 -36.45 3.60 14.09
N PRO A 475 -36.00 4.85 14.27
CA PRO A 475 -36.62 5.77 15.21
C PRO A 475 -37.99 6.23 14.72
N VAL A 476 -38.95 6.25 15.63
CA VAL A 476 -40.32 6.70 15.36
C VAL A 476 -40.56 8.11 15.88
N THR A 477 -39.90 8.51 16.97
CA THR A 477 -40.04 9.85 17.54
C THR A 477 -39.34 10.90 16.68
N VAL A 478 -39.74 12.16 16.88
CA VAL A 478 -39.08 13.29 16.19
C VAL A 478 -37.61 13.41 16.64
N GLY A 479 -37.34 13.20 17.94
CA GLY A 479 -35.99 13.25 18.49
C GLY A 479 -35.08 12.19 17.87
N GLY A 480 -35.54 10.94 17.84
CA GLY A 480 -34.80 9.84 17.22
C GLY A 480 -34.56 10.05 15.72
N LYS A 481 -35.51 10.65 14.98
CA LYS A 481 -35.32 11.01 13.56
C LYS A 481 -34.24 12.07 13.35
N ILE A 482 -34.14 13.06 14.24
CA ILE A 482 -33.05 14.05 14.21
C ILE A 482 -31.71 13.34 14.46
N VAL A 483 -31.64 12.48 15.49
CA VAL A 483 -30.45 11.68 15.79
C VAL A 483 -30.07 10.80 14.60
N GLY A 484 -31.02 10.12 13.98
CA GLY A 484 -30.80 9.30 12.78
C GLY A 484 -30.27 10.10 11.59
N SER A 485 -30.79 11.32 11.39
CA SER A 485 -30.31 12.21 10.32
C SER A 485 -28.86 12.64 10.55
N LEU A 486 -28.51 13.01 11.79
CA LEU A 486 -27.13 13.35 12.16
C LEU A 486 -26.20 12.13 12.09
N CYS A 487 -26.67 10.95 12.50
CA CYS A 487 -25.94 9.69 12.45
C CYS A 487 -25.56 9.32 11.01
N ALA A 488 -26.51 9.42 10.06
CA ALA A 488 -26.26 9.14 8.65
C ALA A 488 -25.19 10.09 8.06
N ILE A 489 -25.31 11.41 8.32
CA ILE A 489 -24.33 12.40 7.86
C ILE A 489 -22.95 12.12 8.45
N ALA A 490 -22.89 11.89 9.77
CA ALA A 490 -21.64 11.60 10.46
C ALA A 490 -20.98 10.30 9.97
N GLY A 491 -21.78 9.27 9.66
CA GLY A 491 -21.31 8.01 9.10
C GLY A 491 -20.62 8.18 7.75
N VAL A 492 -21.28 8.89 6.82
CA VAL A 492 -20.69 9.20 5.50
C VAL A 492 -19.37 9.96 5.65
N LEU A 493 -19.34 11.00 6.49
CA LEU A 493 -18.12 11.77 6.73
C LEU A 493 -17.01 10.92 7.36
N THR A 494 -17.36 10.06 8.32
CA THR A 494 -16.40 9.18 9.01
C THR A 494 -15.74 8.19 8.05
N ILE A 495 -16.51 7.59 7.13
CA ILE A 495 -16.00 6.64 6.13
C ILE A 495 -15.22 7.39 5.04
N ALA A 496 -15.66 8.58 4.63
CA ALA A 496 -15.04 9.34 3.54
C ALA A 496 -13.61 9.84 3.86
N LEU A 497 -13.23 10.01 5.12
CA LEU A 497 -11.91 10.57 5.48
C LEU A 497 -10.74 9.58 5.28
N PRO A 498 -10.79 8.32 5.75
CA PRO A 498 -9.64 7.40 5.65
C PRO A 498 -9.55 6.68 4.29
N VAL A 499 -10.69 6.51 3.60
CA VAL A 499 -10.77 5.76 2.34
C VAL A 499 -9.85 6.32 1.24
N PRO A 500 -9.76 7.64 0.98
CA PRO A 500 -8.85 8.19 -0.04
C PRO A 500 -7.38 7.83 0.19
N VAL A 501 -6.93 7.75 1.45
CA VAL A 501 -5.55 7.36 1.77
C VAL A 501 -5.31 5.89 1.46
N ILE A 502 -6.26 5.01 1.84
CA ILE A 502 -6.20 3.57 1.51
C ILE A 502 -6.20 3.38 -0.01
N VAL A 503 -7.03 4.13 -0.75
CA VAL A 503 -7.11 4.09 -2.21
C VAL A 503 -5.82 4.61 -2.84
N SER A 504 -5.20 5.67 -2.29
CA SER A 504 -3.91 6.18 -2.75
C SER A 504 -2.80 5.14 -2.58
N ASN A 505 -2.76 4.44 -1.44
CA ASN A 505 -1.81 3.35 -1.21
C ASN A 505 -2.09 2.17 -2.16
N PHE A 506 -3.36 1.85 -2.42
CA PHE A 506 -3.71 0.82 -3.40
C PHE A 506 -3.19 1.18 -4.80
N ASN A 507 -3.42 2.42 -5.23
CA ASN A 507 -2.95 2.92 -6.53
C ASN A 507 -1.41 2.85 -6.62
N TYR A 508 -0.71 3.24 -5.55
CA TYR A 508 0.74 3.16 -5.45
C TYR A 508 1.30 1.72 -5.54
N PHE A 509 0.67 0.72 -4.93
CA PHE A 509 1.12 -0.68 -5.03
C PHE A 509 0.62 -1.41 -6.27
N TYR A 510 -0.38 -0.86 -6.96
CA TYR A 510 -0.96 -1.46 -8.16
C TYR A 510 -0.14 -1.16 -9.42
N HIS A 511 0.48 0.02 -9.47
CA HIS A 511 1.41 0.45 -10.51
C HIS A 511 2.85 0.26 -10.07
#